data_AF-A0A9E5N8R7-F1
#
_entry.id   AF-A0A9E5N8R7-F1
#
_cell.length_a   1.000
_cell.length_b   1.000
_cell.length_c   1.000
_cell.angle_alpha   90.00
_cell.angle_beta   90.00
_cell.angle_gamma   90.00
#
_symmetry.space_group_name_H-M   'P 1'
#
loop_
_entity.id
_entity.type
_entity.pdbx_description
1 polymer ?
#
loop_
_entity_poly.entity_id
_entity_poly.type
_entity_poly.pdbx_seq_one_letter_code
_entity_poly.pdbx_strand_id
1 'polypeptide(L)'
;SERLDLIQRLYQPSRLILFGSRSQGDAEEYSDIDLILVSECFRGQRFLDRLNEFARQMAWDRHIDALCYTPEEFASRLRLPTIVKEAAEEGILVV
;
A
#
# COMPACT_ATOMS: atom_id res chain seq x y z
N SER A 1 -6.56 -13.65 -6.34
CA SER A 1 -5.93 -14.54 -5.34
C SER A 1 -6.63 -14.28 -4.03
N GLU A 2 -6.77 -15.26 -3.14
CA GLU A 2 -7.57 -15.14 -1.91
C GLU A 2 -7.27 -13.87 -1.08
N ARG A 3 -5.99 -13.45 -1.05
CA ARG A 3 -5.54 -12.22 -0.37
C ARG A 3 -5.99 -10.94 -1.07
N LEU A 4 -5.88 -10.88 -2.40
CA LEU A 4 -6.37 -9.76 -3.18
C LEU A 4 -7.89 -9.62 -3.06
N ASP A 5 -8.60 -10.75 -3.01
CA ASP A 5 -10.06 -10.79 -2.83
C ASP A 5 -10.45 -10.27 -1.44
N LEU A 6 -9.65 -10.61 -0.41
CA LEU A 6 -9.82 -10.06 0.94
C LEU A 6 -9.60 -8.54 0.98
N ILE A 7 -8.52 -8.05 0.37
CA ILE A 7 -8.23 -6.60 0.28
C ILE A 7 -9.38 -5.87 -0.41
N GLN A 8 -9.83 -6.39 -1.56
CA GLN A 8 -10.95 -5.81 -2.29
C GLN A 8 -12.23 -5.78 -1.47
N ARG A 9 -12.54 -6.85 -0.74
CA ARG A 9 -13.75 -6.93 0.08
C ARG A 9 -13.72 -6.01 1.28
N LEU A 10 -12.60 -5.92 1.98
CA LEU A 10 -12.48 -5.15 3.23
C LEU A 10 -12.28 -3.66 2.99
N TYR A 11 -11.53 -3.31 1.95
CA TYR A 11 -11.09 -1.94 1.73
C TYR A 11 -11.71 -1.29 0.51
N GLN A 12 -12.29 -2.05 -0.43
CA GLN A 12 -12.86 -1.52 -1.68
C GLN A 12 -11.95 -0.45 -2.33
N PRO A 13 -10.68 -0.78 -2.59
CA PRO A 13 -9.71 0.21 -2.99
C PRO A 13 -10.04 0.82 -4.34
N SER A 14 -9.82 2.12 -4.47
CA SER A 14 -9.80 2.79 -5.76
C SER A 14 -8.47 2.62 -6.47
N ARG A 15 -7.38 2.33 -5.73
CA ARG A 15 -6.09 1.89 -6.25
C ARG A 15 -5.38 0.93 -5.29
N LEU A 16 -4.71 -0.06 -5.85
CA LEU A 16 -3.76 -0.92 -5.17
C LEU A 16 -2.51 -1.00 -6.03
N ILE A 17 -1.40 -0.47 -5.52
CA ILE A 17 -0.15 -0.36 -6.25
C ILE A 17 0.90 -1.16 -5.49
N LEU A 18 1.51 -2.14 -6.15
CA LEU A 18 2.69 -2.81 -5.62
C LEU A 18 3.93 -2.03 -6.08
N PHE A 19 4.79 -1.69 -5.14
CA PHE A 19 6.03 -0.96 -5.37
C PHE A 19 7.10 -1.48 -4.39
N GLY A 20 8.39 -1.19 -4.61
CA GLY A 20 9.47 -1.74 -3.77
C GLY A 20 9.52 -3.30 -3.77
N SER A 21 10.53 -3.99 -3.24
CA SER A 21 11.71 -3.62 -2.45
C SER A 21 13.04 -3.87 -3.19
N ARG A 22 13.03 -3.96 -4.54
CA ARG A 22 14.23 -4.28 -5.34
C ARG A 22 14.45 -3.33 -6.52
N SER A 23 15.25 -2.29 -6.30
CA SER A 23 15.95 -1.56 -7.38
C SER A 23 17.48 -1.67 -7.33
N GLN A 24 18.08 -2.39 -6.37
CA GLN A 24 19.51 -2.75 -6.43
C GLN A 24 19.80 -3.97 -5.54
N GLY A 25 20.73 -4.82 -5.99
CA GLY A 25 21.05 -6.13 -5.42
C GLY A 25 21.41 -6.11 -3.93
N ASP A 26 21.15 -7.25 -3.28
CA ASP A 26 21.34 -7.55 -1.85
C ASP A 26 20.23 -7.02 -0.92
N ALA A 27 19.14 -7.78 -0.79
CA ALA A 27 18.14 -7.55 0.25
C ALA A 27 17.86 -8.86 1.00
N GLU A 28 17.92 -8.80 2.34
CA GLU A 28 17.54 -9.85 3.27
C GLU A 28 16.08 -10.31 3.01
N GLU A 29 15.85 -11.62 3.08
CA GLU A 29 14.62 -12.35 2.68
C GLU A 29 13.35 -12.08 3.52
N TYR A 30 13.34 -11.06 4.39
CA TYR A 30 12.31 -10.95 5.43
C TYR A 30 11.22 -9.89 5.18
N SER A 31 11.35 -9.02 4.16
CA SER A 31 10.31 -8.05 3.75
C SER A 31 10.17 -7.95 2.23
N ASP A 32 9.17 -8.64 1.66
CA ASP A 32 9.08 -8.84 0.21
C ASP A 32 8.07 -7.93 -0.51
N ILE A 33 7.18 -7.19 0.19
CA ILE A 33 6.04 -6.51 -0.45
C ILE A 33 5.75 -5.14 0.16
N ASP A 34 6.05 -4.06 -0.58
CA ASP A 34 5.51 -2.73 -0.30
C ASP A 34 4.27 -2.46 -1.16
N LEU A 35 3.25 -1.85 -0.56
CA LEU A 35 1.98 -1.59 -1.25
C LEU A 35 1.35 -0.25 -0.88
N ILE A 36 0.80 0.43 -1.88
CA ILE A 36 -0.04 1.61 -1.67
C ILE A 36 -1.47 1.16 -1.84
N LEU A 37 -2.26 1.37 -0.79
CA LEU A 37 -3.68 1.09 -0.78
C LEU A 37 -4.44 2.40 -0.66
N VAL A 38 -5.18 2.75 -1.72
CA VAL A 38 -5.99 3.97 -1.77
C VAL A 38 -7.46 3.60 -1.61
N SER A 39 -8.10 4.12 -0.57
CA SER A 39 -9.53 3.89 -0.32
C SER A 39 -10.18 5.01 0.49
N GLU A 40 -11.45 5.26 0.21
CA GLU A 40 -12.32 6.12 1.01
C GLU A 40 -12.53 5.61 2.44
N CYS A 41 -12.39 4.30 2.69
CA CYS A 41 -12.61 3.72 4.01
C CYS A 41 -11.63 4.25 5.08
N PHE A 42 -10.51 4.84 4.66
CA PHE A 42 -9.51 5.44 5.55
C PHE A 42 -9.87 6.85 6.03
N ARG A 43 -10.92 7.46 5.46
CA ARG A 43 -11.36 8.81 5.83
C ARG A 43 -11.69 8.88 7.32
N GLY A 44 -11.17 9.91 7.99
CA GLY A 44 -11.37 10.12 9.43
C GLY A 44 -10.51 9.26 10.35
N GLN A 45 -9.70 8.33 9.82
CA GLN A 45 -8.75 7.55 10.62
C GLN A 45 -7.39 8.27 10.67
N ARG A 46 -6.59 8.07 11.73
CA ARG A 46 -5.20 8.57 11.75
C ARG A 46 -4.32 7.67 10.89
N PHE A 47 -3.36 8.25 10.18
CA PHE A 47 -2.50 7.51 9.24
C PHE A 47 -1.88 6.25 9.87
N LEU A 48 -1.24 6.37 11.04
CA LEU A 48 -0.60 5.25 11.74
C LEU A 48 -1.58 4.15 12.17
N ASP A 49 -2.82 4.50 12.52
CA ASP A 49 -3.83 3.50 12.92
C ASP A 49 -4.20 2.61 11.73
N ARG A 50 -4.28 3.21 10.52
CA ARG A 50 -4.60 2.49 9.28
C ARG A 50 -3.50 1.47 8.92
N LEU A 51 -2.24 1.87 9.08
CA LEU A 51 -1.06 1.02 8.86
C LEU A 51 -1.10 -0.20 9.79
N ASN A 52 -1.26 0.05 11.09
CA ASN A 52 -1.32 -1.01 12.10
C ASN A 52 -2.52 -1.94 11.90
N GLU A 53 -3.68 -1.38 11.57
CA GLU A 53 -4.89 -2.17 11.32
C GLU A 53 -4.76 -3.03 10.06
N PHE A 54 -4.20 -2.48 8.97
CA PHE A 54 -3.92 -3.25 7.78
C PHE A 54 -2.94 -4.39 8.07
N ALA A 55 -1.80 -4.10 8.72
CA ALA A 55 -0.81 -5.10 9.09
C ALA A 55 -1.39 -6.22 9.96
N ARG A 56 -2.27 -5.87 10.91
CA ARG A 56 -2.96 -6.83 11.79
C ARG A 56 -3.93 -7.73 11.01
N GLN A 57 -4.69 -7.17 10.08
CA GLN A 57 -5.64 -7.94 9.25
C GLN A 57 -4.93 -8.81 8.21
N MET A 58 -3.76 -8.37 7.76
CA MET A 58 -2.96 -9.02 6.74
C MET A 58 -1.80 -9.79 7.35
N ALA A 59 -1.95 -10.39 8.54
CA ALA A 59 -0.94 -11.20 9.22
C ALA A 59 -0.46 -12.38 8.34
N TRP A 60 0.36 -12.08 7.34
CA TRP A 60 0.90 -12.98 6.34
C TRP A 60 2.23 -13.53 6.87
N ASP A 61 2.70 -14.61 6.25
CA ASP A 61 4.00 -15.22 6.56
C ASP A 61 5.20 -14.32 6.17
N ARG A 62 4.94 -13.09 5.71
CA ARG A 62 5.92 -12.10 5.25
C ARG A 62 5.57 -10.70 5.75
N HIS A 63 6.59 -9.88 5.97
CA HIS A 63 6.40 -8.47 6.30
C HIS A 63 5.82 -7.71 5.10
N ILE A 64 4.84 -6.85 5.38
CA ILE A 64 4.14 -6.04 4.37
C ILE A 64 4.12 -4.62 4.88
N ASP A 65 4.64 -3.71 4.08
CA ASP A 65 4.55 -2.29 4.36
C ASP A 65 3.49 -1.65 3.48
N ALA A 66 2.40 -1.24 4.11
CA ALA A 66 1.22 -0.70 3.43
C ALA A 66 1.05 0.79 3.71
N LEU A 67 1.22 1.62 2.68
CA LEU A 67 0.86 3.03 2.74
C LEU A 67 -0.64 3.20 2.43
N CYS A 68 -1.45 3.46 3.45
CA CYS A 68 -2.90 3.57 3.36
C CYS A 68 -3.37 5.04 3.26
N TYR A 69 -3.92 5.42 2.10
CA TYR A 69 -4.34 6.80 1.81
C TYR A 69 -5.82 6.92 1.44
N THR A 70 -6.43 8.06 1.76
CA THR A 70 -7.64 8.48 1.03
C THR A 70 -7.26 8.94 -0.38
N PRO A 71 -8.21 8.98 -1.33
CA PRO A 71 -7.95 9.51 -2.67
C PRO A 71 -7.38 10.93 -2.67
N GLU A 72 -7.82 11.81 -1.76
CA GLU A 72 -7.31 13.19 -1.67
C GLU A 72 -5.90 13.25 -1.10
N GLU A 73 -5.60 12.45 -0.08
CA GLU A 73 -4.25 12.36 0.48
C GLU A 73 -3.29 11.83 -0.59
N PHE A 74 -3.68 10.77 -1.31
CA PHE A 74 -2.90 10.21 -2.40
C PHE A 74 -2.65 11.25 -3.50
N ALA A 75 -3.69 11.93 -3.98
CA ALA A 75 -3.55 12.98 -5.00
C ALA A 75 -2.64 14.15 -4.54
N SER A 76 -2.63 14.44 -3.24
CA SER A 76 -1.73 15.44 -2.66
C SER A 76 -0.28 14.96 -2.65
N ARG A 77 -0.04 13.67 -2.35
CA ARG A 77 1.30 13.05 -2.38
C ARG A 77 1.91 13.04 -3.77
N LEU A 78 1.11 12.86 -4.83
CA LEU A 78 1.58 12.89 -6.23
C LEU A 78 2.15 14.25 -6.66
N ARG A 79 1.86 15.33 -5.93
CA ARG A 79 2.38 16.68 -6.22
C ARG A 79 3.77 16.92 -5.63
N LEU A 80 4.27 16.00 -4.81
CA LEU A 80 5.54 16.10 -4.12
C LEU A 80 6.52 15.04 -4.66
N PRO A 81 7.83 15.32 -4.68
CA PRO A 81 8.84 14.31 -5.02
C PRO A 81 8.97 13.33 -3.86
N THR A 82 8.14 12.29 -3.85
CA THR A 82 8.06 11.28 -2.78
C THR A 82 8.02 9.89 -3.37
N ILE A 83 8.37 8.87 -2.58
CA ILE A 83 8.24 7.46 -2.97
C ILE A 83 6.83 7.09 -3.44
N VAL A 84 5.79 7.79 -2.95
CA VAL A 84 4.41 7.59 -3.38
C VAL A 84 4.20 8.02 -4.83
N LYS A 85 4.89 9.09 -5.26
CA LYS A 85 4.85 9.55 -6.64
C LYS A 85 5.60 8.57 -7.55
N GLU A 86 6.80 8.16 -7.16
CA GLU A 86 7.60 7.15 -7.89
C GLU A 86 6.83 5.84 -8.02
N ALA A 87 6.26 5.34 -6.93
CA ALA A 87 5.41 4.15 -6.94
C ALA A 87 4.18 4.30 -7.84
N ALA A 88 3.58 5.48 -7.93
CA ALA A 88 2.44 5.71 -8.82
C ALA A 88 2.83 5.76 -10.31
N GLU A 89 4.08 6.11 -10.61
CA GLU A 89 4.62 6.21 -11.98
C GLU A 89 5.22 4.87 -12.45
N GLU A 90 5.88 4.12 -11.55
CA GLU A 90 6.68 2.94 -11.89
C GLU A 90 6.13 1.63 -11.29
N GLY A 91 5.25 1.71 -10.30
CA GLY A 91 4.68 0.54 -9.62
C GLY A 91 3.67 -0.24 -10.46
N ILE A 92 3.36 -1.44 -10.00
CA ILE A 92 2.39 -2.33 -10.66
C ILE A 92 1.00 -2.05 -10.08
N LEU A 93 0.11 -1.51 -10.92
CA LEU A 93 -1.30 -1.36 -10.58
C LEU A 93 -2.01 -2.72 -10.63
N VAL A 94 -2.63 -3.11 -9.53
CA VAL A 94 -3.31 -4.41 -9.37
C VAL A 94 -4.83 -4.28 -9.48
N VAL A 95 -5.38 -3.09 -9.21
CA VAL A 95 -6.81 -2.73 -9.36
C VAL A 95 -6.97 -1.29 -9.85
#